data_AF-A0A0C4Y5E2-F1
#
_entry.id   AF-A0A0C4Y5E2-F1
#
_cell.length_a   1.000
_cell.length_b   1.000
_cell.length_c   1.000
_cell.angle_alpha   90.00
_cell.angle_beta   90.00
_cell.angle_gamma   90.00
#
_symmetry.space_group_name_H-M   'P 1'
#
loop_
_entity.id
_entity.type
_entity.pdbx_description
1 polymer ?
#
loop_
_entity_poly.entity_id
_entity_poly.type
_entity_poly.pdbx_seq_one_letter_code
_entity_poly.pdbx_strand_id
1 'polypeptide(L)'
;MLDTFSMGIHCTKDLLPAHWEYLRRYMEEGPQSIPMPRRYLPIAEKRESFLFATKVAFSNFSYGYAFLLFGTPFALVTLFGRLLCMPTNKVPVWPGEVEEACRIEPGDPYAQRVSGD
;
A
#
# COMPACT_ATOMS: atom_id res chain seq x y z
N MET A 1 -11.96 -30.58 -1.21
CA MET A 1 -12.08 -29.27 -0.53
C MET A 1 -11.65 -28.23 -1.55
N LEU A 2 -12.43 -27.16 -1.74
CA LEU A 2 -12.07 -26.06 -2.63
C LEU A 2 -11.36 -25.02 -1.76
N ASP A 3 -10.04 -24.93 -1.89
CA ASP A 3 -9.27 -23.87 -1.24
C ASP A 3 -9.58 -22.56 -1.97
N THR A 4 -10.22 -21.64 -1.26
CA THR A 4 -10.59 -20.33 -1.80
C THR A 4 -9.70 -19.27 -1.17
N PHE A 5 -9.00 -18.52 -2.01
CA PHE A 5 -8.21 -17.36 -1.59
C PHE A 5 -9.05 -16.08 -1.70
N SER A 6 -9.05 -15.25 -0.66
CA SER A 6 -9.70 -13.95 -0.65
C SER A 6 -8.65 -12.83 -0.58
N MET A 7 -8.69 -11.91 -1.54
CA MET A 7 -7.84 -10.71 -1.52
C MET A 7 -8.70 -9.47 -1.22
N GLY A 8 -8.27 -8.67 -0.26
CA GLY A 8 -8.93 -7.41 0.09
C GLY A 8 -8.65 -6.35 -0.98
N ILE A 9 -9.68 -5.88 -1.68
CA ILE A 9 -9.57 -4.85 -2.71
C ILE A 9 -10.43 -3.65 -2.30
N HIS A 10 -9.84 -2.46 -2.34
CA HIS A 10 -10.55 -1.20 -2.18
C HIS A 10 -10.52 -0.42 -3.50
N CYS A 11 -11.40 -0.80 -4.44
CA CYS A 11 -11.61 -0.12 -5.71
C CYS A 11 -13.11 -0.03 -6.05
N THR A 12 -13.47 0.84 -6.99
CA THR A 12 -14.83 0.85 -7.55
C THR A 12 -15.07 -0.38 -8.41
N LYS A 13 -16.33 -0.76 -8.61
CA LYS A 13 -16.70 -1.94 -9.44
C LYS A 13 -16.11 -1.88 -10.85
N ASP A 14 -16.07 -0.69 -11.44
CA ASP A 14 -15.56 -0.49 -12.81
C ASP A 14 -14.05 -0.69 -12.91
N LEU A 15 -13.31 -0.51 -11.81
CA LEU A 15 -11.87 -0.74 -11.74
C LEU A 15 -11.51 -2.17 -11.35
N LEU A 16 -12.50 -2.98 -10.95
CA LEU A 16 -12.28 -4.35 -10.50
C LEU A 16 -11.64 -5.25 -11.58
N PRO A 17 -12.08 -5.22 -12.86
CA PRO A 17 -11.43 -6.01 -13.90
C PRO A 17 -9.97 -5.61 -14.14
N ALA A 18 -9.67 -4.31 -14.10
CA ALA A 18 -8.31 -3.81 -14.28
C ALA A 18 -7.40 -4.20 -13.11
N HIS A 19 -7.93 -4.16 -11.87
CA HIS A 19 -7.20 -4.61 -10.69
C HIS A 19 -6.93 -6.12 -10.73
N TRP A 20 -7.92 -6.91 -11.17
CA TRP A 20 -7.74 -8.35 -11.36
C TRP A 20 -6.68 -8.65 -12.43
N GLU A 21 -6.72 -7.97 -13.57
CA GLU A 21 -5.74 -8.14 -14.63
C GLU A 21 -4.32 -7.75 -14.18
N TYR A 22 -4.19 -6.71 -13.35
CA TYR A 22 -2.91 -6.35 -12.73
C TYR A 22 -2.37 -7.49 -11.86
N LEU A 23 -3.21 -8.09 -11.00
CA LEU A 23 -2.79 -9.20 -10.15
C LEU A 23 -2.44 -10.45 -10.98
N ARG A 24 -3.29 -10.81 -11.95
CA ARG A 24 -3.07 -11.96 -12.83
C ARG A 24 -1.72 -11.84 -13.54
N ARG A 25 -1.43 -10.70 -14.15
CA ARG A 25 -0.14 -10.44 -14.81
C ARG A 25 1.03 -10.53 -13.85
N TYR A 26 0.90 -9.98 -12.65
CA TYR A 26 1.95 -10.09 -11.63
C TYR A 26 2.25 -11.56 -11.29
N MET A 27 1.22 -12.39 -11.12
CA MET A 27 1.36 -13.79 -10.73
C MET A 27 1.83 -14.71 -11.87
N GLU A 28 1.34 -14.50 -13.10
CA GLU A 28 1.61 -15.37 -14.23
C GLU A 28 2.81 -14.92 -15.07
N GLU A 29 2.97 -13.60 -15.25
CA GLU A 29 3.95 -13.00 -16.16
C GLU A 29 5.08 -12.29 -15.41
N GLY A 30 4.97 -12.14 -14.09
CA GLY A 30 5.99 -11.53 -13.22
C GLY A 30 5.94 -10.00 -13.15
N PRO A 31 6.78 -9.37 -12.31
CA PRO A 31 6.79 -7.92 -12.05
C PRO A 31 7.12 -7.05 -13.27
N GLN A 32 7.82 -7.59 -14.26
CA GLN A 32 8.18 -6.90 -15.51
C GLN A 32 6.98 -6.58 -16.42
N SER A 33 5.88 -7.34 -16.26
CA SER A 33 4.69 -7.25 -17.12
C SER A 33 3.74 -6.11 -16.73
N ILE A 34 3.97 -5.50 -15.56
CA ILE A 34 3.10 -4.51 -14.97
C ILE A 34 3.84 -3.19 -14.71
N PRO A 35 3.13 -2.05 -14.83
CA PRO A 35 3.71 -0.77 -14.43
C PRO A 35 3.92 -0.75 -12.91
N MET A 36 5.01 -0.11 -12.50
CA MET A 36 5.33 0.05 -11.08
C MET A 36 4.23 0.84 -10.34
N PRO A 37 3.80 0.41 -9.15
CA PRO A 37 2.74 1.10 -8.41
C PRO A 37 3.21 2.50 -7.98
N ARG A 38 2.37 3.50 -8.28
CA ARG A 38 2.66 4.92 -7.99
C ARG A 38 2.64 5.26 -6.49
N ARG A 39 1.99 4.42 -5.67
CA ARG A 39 1.88 4.58 -4.22
C ARG A 39 2.23 3.26 -3.55
N TYR A 40 3.15 3.32 -2.61
CA TYR A 40 3.50 2.21 -1.71
C TYR A 40 3.43 2.70 -0.27
N LEU A 41 3.12 1.79 0.65
CA LEU A 41 3.16 2.02 2.09
C LEU A 41 4.53 1.57 2.60
N PRO A 42 5.36 2.45 3.20
CA PRO A 42 6.67 2.09 3.74
C PRO A 42 6.50 1.38 5.09
N ILE A 43 5.81 0.24 5.10
CA ILE A 43 5.44 -0.51 6.32
C ILE A 43 6.30 -1.74 6.56
N ALA A 44 7.12 -2.14 5.57
CA ALA A 44 7.91 -3.36 5.64
C ALA A 44 8.99 -3.28 6.74
N GLU A 45 9.64 -2.12 6.89
CA GLU A 45 10.80 -1.97 7.77
C GLU A 45 10.64 -0.87 8.82
N LYS A 46 9.81 0.14 8.55
CA LYS A 46 9.62 1.29 9.44
C LYS A 46 8.15 1.59 9.71
N ARG A 47 7.91 2.25 10.84
CA ARG A 47 6.61 2.89 11.10
C ARG A 47 6.43 4.06 10.14
N GLU A 48 5.19 4.29 9.75
CA GLU A 48 4.81 5.40 8.89
C GLU A 48 5.25 6.74 9.51
N SER A 49 5.93 7.60 8.74
CA SER A 49 6.31 8.93 9.21
C SER A 49 5.10 9.88 9.24
N PHE A 50 5.15 10.92 10.08
CA PHE A 50 4.08 11.92 10.15
C PHE A 50 3.78 12.58 8.80
N LEU A 51 4.82 12.89 8.03
CA LEU A 51 4.69 13.48 6.69
C LEU A 51 3.99 12.51 5.73
N PHE A 52 4.33 11.23 5.79
CA PHE A 52 3.68 10.22 4.97
C PHE A 52 2.21 10.05 5.38
N ALA A 53 1.91 9.99 6.68
CA ALA A 53 0.54 9.93 7.19
C ALA A 53 -0.31 11.12 6.76
N THR A 54 0.27 12.32 6.77
CA THR A 54 -0.38 13.53 6.26
C THR A 54 -0.63 13.41 4.76
N LYS A 55 0.37 13.00 3.98
CA LYS A 55 0.22 12.80 2.54
C LYS A 55 -0.87 11.78 2.20
N VAL A 56 -0.96 10.67 2.94
CA VAL A 56 -2.01 9.66 2.76
C VAL A 56 -3.38 10.22 3.13
N ALA A 57 -3.52 10.86 4.30
CA ALA A 57 -4.78 11.44 4.77
C ALA A 57 -5.34 12.46 3.76
N PHE A 58 -4.47 13.25 3.14
CA PHE A 58 -4.85 14.24 2.14
C PHE A 58 -4.79 13.74 0.68
N SER A 59 -4.40 12.49 0.43
CA SER A 59 -4.24 11.98 -0.95
C SER A 59 -5.56 11.83 -1.72
N ASN A 60 -6.69 11.76 -1.01
CA ASN A 60 -8.02 11.69 -1.61
C ASN A 60 -8.60 13.07 -1.98
N PHE A 61 -7.89 14.17 -1.74
CA PHE A 61 -8.40 15.54 -1.93
C PHE A 61 -8.24 16.10 -3.34
N SER A 62 -7.92 15.25 -4.31
CA SER A 62 -7.82 15.59 -5.73
C SER A 62 -9.14 16.09 -6.36
N TYR A 63 -10.26 16.10 -5.63
CA TYR A 63 -11.60 16.41 -6.13
C TYR A 63 -12.01 17.90 -6.05
N GLY A 64 -11.05 18.83 -5.88
CA GLY A 64 -11.27 20.28 -6.00
C GLY A 64 -11.46 21.05 -4.68
N TYR A 65 -11.58 22.38 -4.77
CA TYR A 65 -11.57 23.30 -3.62
C TYR A 65 -12.70 23.07 -2.60
N ALA A 66 -13.90 22.67 -3.05
CA ALA A 66 -15.00 22.35 -2.15
C ALA A 66 -14.70 21.11 -1.30
N PHE A 67 -14.06 20.10 -1.90
CA PHE A 67 -13.65 18.88 -1.20
C PHE A 67 -12.53 19.17 -0.20
N LEU A 68 -11.62 20.10 -0.52
CA LEU A 68 -10.65 20.64 0.44
C LEU A 68 -11.34 21.26 1.65
N LEU A 69 -12.26 22.21 1.46
CA LEU A 69 -12.94 22.89 2.56
C LEU A 69 -13.73 21.94 3.47
N PHE A 70 -14.59 21.09 2.89
CA PHE A 70 -15.48 20.22 3.67
C PHE A 70 -14.84 18.89 4.07
N GLY A 71 -13.89 18.38 3.30
CA GLY A 71 -13.23 17.13 3.60
C GLY A 71 -12.08 17.29 4.60
N THR A 72 -11.42 18.46 4.67
CA THR A 72 -10.30 18.69 5.61
C THR A 72 -10.60 18.24 7.05
N PRO A 73 -11.75 18.55 7.67
CA PRO A 73 -12.05 18.02 9.00
C PRO A 73 -12.01 16.48 9.06
N PHE A 74 -12.52 15.78 8.05
CA PHE A 74 -12.45 14.31 7.99
C PHE A 74 -11.02 13.79 7.75
N ALA A 75 -10.21 14.51 6.96
CA ALA A 75 -8.80 14.20 6.78
C ALA A 75 -8.04 14.30 8.10
N LEU A 76 -8.31 15.34 8.89
CA LEU A 76 -7.70 15.56 10.19
C LEU A 76 -8.10 14.48 11.20
N VAL A 77 -9.37 14.04 11.21
CA VAL A 77 -9.80 12.90 12.03
C VAL A 77 -9.05 11.62 11.63
N THR A 78 -8.89 11.38 10.33
CA THR A 78 -8.14 10.22 9.82
C THR A 78 -6.66 10.30 10.20
N LEU A 79 -6.05 11.49 10.08
CA LEU A 79 -4.68 11.74 10.49
C LEU A 79 -4.51 11.51 11.99
N PHE A 80 -5.41 12.04 12.82
CA PHE A 80 -5.38 11.87 14.27
C PHE A 80 -5.46 10.38 14.66
N GLY A 81 -6.40 9.62 14.07
CA GLY A 81 -6.48 8.19 14.27
C GLY A 81 -5.18 7.46 13.90
N ARG A 82 -4.57 7.81 12.76
CA ARG A 82 -3.27 7.27 12.36
C ARG A 82 -2.19 7.58 13.40
N LEU A 83 -2.10 8.82 13.89
CA LEU A 83 -1.09 9.22 14.89
C LEU A 83 -1.24 8.48 16.22
N LEU A 84 -2.47 8.10 16.60
CA LEU A 84 -2.73 7.25 17.77
C LEU A 84 -2.38 5.78 17.51
N CYS A 85 -2.64 5.28 16.30
CA CYS A 85 -2.39 3.89 15.93
C CYS A 85 -0.90 3.59 15.67
N MET A 86 -0.13 4.52 15.12
CA MET A 86 1.30 4.29 14.81
C MET A 86 2.15 3.85 16.02
N PRO A 87 2.05 4.47 17.21
CA PRO A 87 2.81 4.01 18.36
C PRO A 87 2.30 2.69 18.94
N THR A 88 1.00 2.40 18.81
CA THR A 88 0.35 1.23 19.41
C THR A 88 0.44 -0.02 18.54
N ASN A 89 0.57 0.13 17.23
CA ASN A 89 0.69 -0.98 16.30
C ASN A 89 2.10 -1.57 16.25
N LYS A 90 2.15 -2.90 16.11
CA LYS A 90 3.38 -3.64 15.80
C LYS A 90 3.72 -3.46 14.32
N VAL A 91 5.02 -3.44 14.03
CA VAL A 91 5.50 -3.52 12.64
C VAL A 91 5.20 -4.93 12.12
N PRO A 92 4.62 -5.09 10.91
CA PRO A 92 4.41 -6.40 10.34
C PRO A 92 5.77 -7.06 10.07
N VAL A 93 5.97 -8.26 10.59
CA VAL A 93 7.17 -9.07 10.35
C VAL A 93 6.72 -10.37 9.72
N TRP A 94 7.36 -10.75 8.63
CA TRP A 94 7.10 -12.04 8.00
C TRP A 94 7.70 -13.16 8.85
N PRO A 95 7.06 -14.33 8.94
CA PRO A 95 7.70 -15.51 9.53
C PRO A 95 8.99 -15.85 8.77
N GLY A 96 10.00 -16.34 9.48
CA GLY A 96 11.30 -16.66 8.87
C GLY A 96 11.22 -17.64 7.69
N GLU A 97 10.25 -18.55 7.72
CA GLU A 97 9.94 -19.48 6.62
C GLU A 97 9.60 -18.75 5.31
N VAL A 98 8.85 -17.65 5.40
CA VAL A 98 8.46 -16.82 4.26
C VAL A 98 9.65 -15.98 3.80
N GLU A 99 10.43 -15.42 4.72
CA GLU A 99 11.63 -14.65 4.38
C GLU A 99 12.69 -15.50 3.69
N GLU A 100 12.83 -16.77 4.09
CA GLU A 100 13.73 -17.72 3.45
C GLU A 100 13.22 -18.17 2.09
N ALA A 101 11.92 -18.51 1.97
CA ALA A 101 11.30 -18.89 0.71
C ALA A 101 11.24 -17.75 -0.31
N CYS A 102 11.17 -16.50 0.15
CA CYS A 102 11.06 -15.30 -0.68
C CYS A 102 12.33 -14.43 -0.65
N ARG A 103 13.51 -15.05 -0.58
CA ARG A 103 14.78 -14.32 -0.59
C ARG A 103 14.99 -13.58 -1.92
N ILE A 104 15.12 -12.25 -1.85
CA ILE A 104 15.36 -11.40 -3.01
C ILE A 104 16.83 -11.52 -3.46
N GLU A 105 17.04 -11.74 -4.75
CA GLU A 105 18.40 -11.83 -5.32
C GLU A 105 19.13 -10.48 -5.25
N PRO A 106 20.43 -10.47 -4.90
CA PRO A 106 21.20 -9.24 -4.88
C PRO A 106 21.31 -8.65 -6.30
N GLY A 107 20.74 -7.46 -6.48
CA GLY A 107 20.76 -6.75 -7.77
C GLY A 107 19.49 -6.93 -8.62
N ASP A 108 18.44 -7.55 -8.07
CA ASP A 108 17.14 -7.61 -8.74
C ASP A 108 16.66 -6.20 -9.14
N PRO A 109 16.48 -5.91 -10.45
CA PRO A 109 16.06 -4.59 -10.94
C PRO A 109 14.65 -4.20 -10.48
N TYR A 110 13.85 -5.16 -10.02
CA TYR A 110 12.50 -4.95 -9.50
C TYR A 110 12.45 -4.88 -7.97
N ALA A 111 13.58 -5.08 -7.27
CA ALA A 111 13.64 -4.94 -5.82
C ALA A 111 13.43 -3.48 -5.39
N GLN A 112 12.30 -3.22 -4.74
CA GLN A 112 11.93 -1.88 -4.30
C GLN A 112 12.64 -1.53 -2.98
N ARG A 113 13.87 -1.01 -3.06
CA ARG A 113 14.49 -0.33 -1.93
C ARG A 113 14.02 1.12 -1.89
N VAL A 114 13.02 1.40 -1.07
CA VAL A 114 12.62 2.77 -0.78
C VAL A 114 13.68 3.38 0.13
N SER A 115 14.54 4.26 -0.40
CA SER A 115 15.45 5.07 0.42
C SER A 115 14.60 5.80 1.47
N GLY A 116 14.91 5.54 2.73
CA GLY A 116 14.15 6.04 3.86
C GLY A 116 14.40 7.52 4.10
N ASP A 117 13.98 8.38 3.18
CA ASP A 117 13.82 9.82 3.46
C ASP A 117 12.55 10.06 4.31
#